data_AF-A0A6G3CBR1-F1
#
_entry.id   AF-A0A6G3CBR1-F1
#
_cell.length_a   1.000
_cell.length_b   1.000
_cell.length_c   1.000
_cell.angle_alpha   90.00
_cell.angle_beta   90.00
_cell.angle_gamma   90.00
#
_symmetry.space_group_name_H-M   'P 1'
#
loop_
_entity.id
_entity.type
_entity.pdbx_description
1 polymer ?
#
loop_
_entity_poly.entity_id
_entity_poly.type
_entity_poly.pdbx_seq_one_letter_code
_entity_poly.pdbx_strand_id
1 'polypeptide(L)' 'MTAYQHPGEPGVATGPAHGADPARYDAVVLAGGAARRLGGADKPGVRVGGRPLLDRV' A
#
# COMPACT_ATOMS: atom_id res chain seq x y z
N MET A 1 -8.09 7.11 -21.01
CA MET A 1 -7.75 6.56 -19.68
C MET A 1 -6.24 6.54 -19.57
N THR A 2 -5.64 7.35 -18.71
CA THR A 2 -4.20 7.33 -18.46
C THR A 2 -3.89 6.14 -17.56
N ALA A 3 -3.04 5.22 -18.03
CA ALA A 3 -2.52 4.15 -17.20
C ALA A 3 -1.62 4.74 -16.10
N TYR A 4 -1.72 4.20 -14.89
CA TYR A 4 -0.81 4.56 -13.81
C TYR A 4 0.60 4.05 -14.19
N GLN A 5 1.52 4.99 -14.39
CA GLN A 5 2.93 4.66 -14.59
C GLN A 5 3.58 4.51 -13.22
N HIS A 6 4.07 3.31 -12.92
CA HIS A 6 4.79 3.03 -11.68
C HIS A 6 6.07 3.88 -11.65
N PRO A 7 6.26 4.77 -10.65
CA PRO A 7 7.53 5.44 -10.47
C PRO A 7 8.58 4.36 -10.19
N GLY A 8 9.72 4.39 -10.88
CA GLY A 8 10.75 3.35 -10.77
C GLY A 8 11.19 3.08 -9.32
N GLU A 9 11.81 1.92 -9.11
CA GLU A 9 12.30 1.41 -7.83
C GLU A 9 12.80 2.56 -6.92
N PRO A 10 12.21 2.78 -5.73
CA PRO A 10 12.66 3.83 -4.84
C PRO A 10 14.13 3.61 -4.52
N GLY A 11 14.97 4.61 -4.84
CA GLY A 11 16.41 4.55 -4.67
C GLY A 11 16.76 4.07 -3.26
N VAL A 12 17.54 2.99 -3.20
CA VAL A 12 17.88 2.25 -1.98
C VAL A 12 18.50 3.21 -0.96
N ALA A 13 17.71 3.63 0.03
CA ALA A 13 18.26 4.27 1.21
C ALA A 13 18.91 3.18 2.06
N THR A 14 20.24 3.14 2.08
CA THR A 14 21.03 2.12 2.76
C THR A 14 20.88 2.22 4.29
N GLY A 15 19.79 1.64 4.81
CA GLY A 15 19.62 1.33 6.23
C GLY A 15 20.35 0.02 6.61
N PRO A 16 20.51 -0.29 7.91
CA PRO A 16 21.35 -1.41 8.35
C PRO A 16 20.79 -2.74 7.83
N ALA A 17 21.68 -3.54 7.23
CA ALA A 17 21.35 -4.76 6.52
C ALA A 17 20.74 -5.83 7.45
N HIS A 18 19.43 -5.99 7.43
CA HIS A 18 18.81 -7.28 7.74
C HIS A 18 19.01 -8.20 6.52
N GLY A 19 20.00 -9.09 6.60
CA GLY A 19 20.24 -10.28 5.77
C GLY A 19 19.79 -10.24 4.31
N ALA A 20 20.75 -10.21 3.38
CA ALA A 20 20.56 -10.12 1.94
C ALA A 20 19.52 -11.10 1.33
N ASP A 21 18.31 -10.59 1.16
CA ASP A 21 17.28 -10.97 0.19
C ASP A 21 16.91 -9.62 -0.47
N PRO A 22 16.99 -9.43 -1.81
CA PRO A 22 16.86 -8.11 -2.43
C PRO A 22 15.58 -7.41 -1.97
N ALA A 23 15.78 -6.41 -1.09
CA ALA A 23 14.81 -5.43 -0.65
C ALA A 23 13.52 -5.99 -0.03
N ARG A 24 13.62 -6.92 0.93
CA ARG A 24 12.45 -7.27 1.75
C ARG A 24 12.18 -6.15 2.75
N TYR A 25 11.08 -5.42 2.53
CA TYR A 25 10.62 -4.37 3.43
C TYR A 25 9.54 -4.89 4.38
N ASP A 26 9.58 -4.41 5.63
CA ASP A 26 8.39 -4.39 6.46
C ASP A 26 7.43 -3.31 5.95
N ALA A 27 6.12 -3.59 5.99
CA ALA A 27 5.10 -2.68 5.49
C ALA A 27 4.16 -2.23 6.62
N VAL A 28 3.87 -0.94 6.65
CA VAL A 28 2.82 -0.36 7.50
C VAL A 28 1.81 0.32 6.59
N VAL A 29 0.56 -0.12 6.68
CA VAL A 29 -0.56 0.50 5.97
C VAL A 29 -1.26 1.46 6.93
N LEU A 30 -1.06 2.78 6.75
CA LEU A 30 -1.85 3.77 7.47
C LEU A 30 -3.28 3.78 6.91
N ALA A 31 -4.20 3.24 7.69
CA ALA A 31 -5.59 3.08 7.27
C ALA A 31 -6.62 3.75 8.19
N GLY A 32 -6.16 4.59 9.12
CA GLY A 32 -7.03 5.35 10.03
C GLY A 32 -7.64 6.60 9.40
N GLY A 33 -8.75 7.07 9.97
CA GLY A 33 -9.45 8.30 9.57
C GLY A 33 -10.94 8.06 9.30
N ALA A 34 -11.75 9.14 9.30
CA ALA A 34 -13.22 9.05 9.24
C ALA A 34 -13.80 8.55 7.90
N ALA A 35 -12.95 8.28 6.90
CA ALA A 35 -13.35 7.76 5.58
C ALA A 35 -14.60 8.43 4.94
N ARG A 36 -14.76 9.74 5.11
CA ARG A 36 -15.98 10.48 4.72
C ARG A 36 -16.34 10.33 3.24
N ARG A 37 -15.33 10.25 2.36
CA ARG A 37 -15.52 10.07 0.91
C ARG A 37 -15.99 8.66 0.54
N LEU A 38 -15.88 7.71 1.46
CA LEU A 38 -16.29 6.32 1.33
C LEU A 38 -17.58 6.04 2.14
N GLY A 39 -18.32 7.09 2.52
CA GLY A 39 -19.55 6.95 3.32
C GLY A 39 -19.30 6.55 4.77
N GLY A 40 -18.07 6.76 5.29
CA GLY A 40 -17.71 6.38 6.65
C GLY A 40 -17.26 4.93 6.80
N ALA A 41 -17.31 4.12 5.73
CA ALA A 41 -16.70 2.80 5.72
C ALA A 41 -15.18 2.93 5.78
N ASP A 42 -14.54 2.23 6.73
CA ASP A 42 -13.08 2.23 6.79
C ASP A 42 -12.48 1.80 5.44
N LYS A 43 -11.34 2.39 5.10
CA LYS A 43 -10.69 2.14 3.81
C LYS A 43 -10.22 0.67 3.64
N PRO A 44 -9.70 -0.03 4.66
CA PRO A 44 -9.36 -1.46 4.60
C PRO A 44 -10.47 -2.38 4.10
N GLY A 45 -11.68 -2.18 4.62
CA GLY A 45 -12.86 -3.00 4.38
C GLY A 45 -13.63 -2.64 3.13
N VAL A 46 -13.32 -1.49 2.49
CA VAL A 46 -13.90 -1.15 1.19
C VAL A 46 -13.55 -2.24 0.17
N ARG A 47 -14.58 -2.74 -0.51
CA ARG A 47 -14.42 -3.70 -1.59
C ARG A 47 -14.22 -2.99 -2.91
N VAL A 48 -13.26 -3.47 -3.67
CA VAL A 48 -13.03 -3.07 -5.06
C VAL A 48 -12.98 -4.37 -5.85
N GLY A 49 -13.67 -4.50 -6.98
CA GLY A 49 -13.72 -5.75 -7.76
C GLY A 49 -13.98 -7.03 -6.94
N GLY A 50 -14.89 -6.96 -5.96
CA GLY A 50 -15.29 -8.10 -5.12
C GLY A 50 -14.36 -8.42 -3.93
N ARG A 51 -13.15 -7.87 -3.85
CA ARG A 51 -12.18 -8.14 -2.78
C ARG A 51 -11.95 -6.89 -1.91
N PRO A 52 -11.73 -7.04 -0.59
CA PRO A 52 -11.24 -5.96 0.27
C PRO A 52 -10.02 -5.26 -0.33
N LEU A 53 -9.90 -3.96 -0.10
CA LEU A 53 -8.78 -3.16 -0.60
C LEU A 53 -7.45 -3.60 0.00
N LEU A 54 -7.43 -4.03 1.27
CA LEU A 54 -6.23 -4.58 1.90
C LEU A 54 -5.72 -5.87 1.24
N ASP A 55 -6.58 -6.67 0.63
CA ASP A 55 -6.17 -7.94 0.00
C ASP A 55 -5.38 -7.75 -1.31
N ARG A 56 -5.02 -6.50 -1.65
CA ARG A 56 -4.40 -6.11 -2.91
C ARG A 56 -3.04 -5.42 -2.75
N VAL A 57 -2.59 -5.22 -1.52
CA VAL A 57 -1.39 -4.46 -1.19
C VAL A 57 -0.45 -5.26 -0.32
#